data_AF-A0A2V7TJL1-F1
#
_entry.id   AF-A0A2V7TJL1-F1
#
_cell.length_a   1.000
_cell.length_b   1.000
_cell.length_c   1.000
_cell.angle_alpha   90.00
_cell.angle_beta   90.00
_cell.angle_gamma   90.00
#
_symmetry.space_group_name_H-M   'P 1'
#
loop_
_entity.id
_entity.type
_entity.pdbx_description
1 polymer ?
#
loop_
_entity_poly.entity_id
_entity_poly.type
_entity_poly.pdbx_seq_one_letter_code
_entity_poly.pdbx_strand_id
1 'polypeptide(L)'
;MKRYHRKEERGIALALVAMFLGVIFAMMVIAVDVGRFAHTGSEVQAIADLSALSGARSVLVRGPGTAQSGADAAARQNVADGRTFVDDGTGGVLQVVEGCYTPPASNCSTNCQGSFNGPQAPPCPAGPPQQFQAVKVTATRNGVNVLTAALIPINVGLTSLNITKQAIAAIVGVNAVGPGLPITLCPELLAKLQPGQTCVQDAVLQQIALVPTGSQNSCYSSLTTSSANNGGTGGSTGFRYLLPPECGGVADRPVVSLGENISVQSGADASFLQSLKNCVASGVHDFVVPVVQCGNCTGPAQVLDFVTLHIADPSQVVASGAAANKGIHNATQVCDNTLPASSGSINSGLYASRQVTLVQ
;
A
#
# COMPACT_ATOMS: atom_id res chain seq x y z
N MET A 1 -19.25 1.75 -88.58
CA MET A 1 -18.98 1.44 -87.16
C MET A 1 -19.94 2.25 -86.29
N LYS A 2 -20.94 1.61 -85.69
CA LYS A 2 -22.03 2.25 -84.95
C LYS A 2 -21.63 2.31 -83.46
N ARG A 3 -21.30 3.50 -82.93
CA ARG A 3 -21.00 3.69 -81.49
C ARG A 3 -22.30 3.53 -80.71
N TYR A 4 -22.42 2.43 -79.95
CA TYR A 4 -23.50 2.23 -78.99
C TYR A 4 -23.33 3.24 -77.83
N HIS A 5 -24.17 4.26 -77.78
CA HIS A 5 -24.28 5.12 -76.61
C HIS A 5 -25.00 4.34 -75.50
N ARG A 6 -24.25 3.81 -74.52
CA ARG A 6 -24.80 3.33 -73.25
C ARG A 6 -25.41 4.53 -72.50
N LYS A 7 -26.73 4.71 -72.65
CA LYS A 7 -27.50 5.79 -72.02
C LYS A 7 -28.12 5.39 -70.67
N GLU A 8 -27.95 4.15 -70.21
CA GLU A 8 -28.71 3.61 -69.08
C GLU A 8 -27.91 3.33 -67.79
N GLU A 9 -26.59 3.51 -67.77
CA GLU A 9 -25.77 3.18 -66.59
C GLU A 9 -25.72 4.28 -65.50
N ARG A 10 -26.23 5.49 -65.79
CA ARG A 10 -26.16 6.63 -64.85
C ARG A 10 -27.04 6.46 -63.60
N GLY A 11 -28.18 5.76 -63.73
CA GLY A 11 -29.07 5.51 -62.59
C GLY A 11 -28.56 4.40 -61.66
N ILE A 12 -27.96 3.36 -62.23
CA ILE A 12 -27.39 2.22 -61.48
C ILE A 12 -26.16 2.68 -60.68
N ALA A 13 -25.33 3.55 -61.26
CA ALA A 13 -24.19 4.14 -60.55
C ALA A 13 -24.64 4.95 -59.33
N LEU A 14 -25.73 5.71 -59.43
CA LEU A 14 -26.26 6.50 -58.31
C LEU A 14 -26.81 5.60 -57.19
N ALA A 15 -27.48 4.51 -57.53
CA ALA A 15 -27.97 3.53 -56.56
C ALA A 15 -26.81 2.82 -55.83
N LEU A 16 -25.75 2.42 -56.55
CA LEU A 16 -24.54 1.84 -55.96
C LEU A 16 -23.80 2.83 -55.05
N VAL A 17 -23.67 4.08 -55.46
CA VAL A 17 -23.06 5.14 -54.63
C VAL A 17 -23.88 5.38 -53.36
N ALA A 18 -25.21 5.44 -53.45
CA ALA A 18 -26.08 5.60 -52.28
C ALA A 18 -25.96 4.41 -51.31
N MET A 19 -25.89 3.18 -51.84
CA MET A 19 -25.66 1.98 -51.03
C MET A 19 -24.30 2.02 -50.33
N PHE A 20 -23.25 2.39 -51.05
CA PHE A 20 -21.89 2.48 -50.50
C PHE A 20 -21.77 3.58 -49.43
N LEU A 21 -22.41 4.74 -49.66
CA LEU A 21 -22.47 5.82 -48.69
C LEU A 21 -23.20 5.37 -47.41
N GLY A 22 -24.30 4.62 -47.55
CA GLY A 22 -25.01 4.02 -46.41
C GLY A 22 -24.13 3.08 -45.60
N VAL A 23 -23.31 2.25 -46.25
CA VAL A 23 -22.35 1.37 -45.58
C VAL A 23 -21.27 2.17 -44.83
N ILE A 24 -20.74 3.24 -45.42
CA ILE A 24 -19.75 4.10 -44.75
C ILE A 24 -20.35 4.73 -43.49
N PHE A 25 -21.55 5.28 -43.57
CA PHE A 25 -22.22 5.84 -42.40
C PHE A 25 -22.50 4.79 -41.33
N ALA A 26 -22.95 3.59 -41.71
CA ALA A 26 -23.15 2.50 -40.77
C ALA A 26 -21.84 2.14 -40.02
N MET A 27 -20.71 2.06 -40.75
CA MET A 27 -19.39 1.81 -40.15
C MET A 27 -18.92 2.95 -39.23
N MET A 28 -19.18 4.21 -39.60
CA MET A 28 -18.86 5.38 -38.77
C MET A 28 -19.60 5.34 -37.43
N VAL A 29 -20.89 5.01 -37.45
CA VAL A 29 -21.72 4.96 -36.23
C VAL A 29 -21.25 3.82 -35.31
N ILE A 30 -20.89 2.66 -35.86
CA ILE A 30 -20.26 1.57 -35.09
C ILE A 30 -18.92 2.02 -34.48
N ALA A 31 -18.09 2.74 -35.25
CA ALA A 31 -16.80 3.23 -34.75
C ALA A 31 -16.96 4.21 -33.57
N VAL A 32 -17.97 5.08 -33.61
CA VAL A 32 -18.28 6.01 -32.51
C VAL A 32 -18.70 5.25 -31.25
N ASP A 33 -19.55 4.24 -31.38
CA ASP A 33 -19.98 3.41 -30.25
C ASP A 33 -18.79 2.69 -29.60
N VAL A 34 -17.94 2.04 -30.41
CA VAL A 34 -16.73 1.37 -29.90
C VAL A 34 -15.82 2.37 -29.18
N GLY A 35 -15.64 3.57 -29.74
CA GLY A 35 -14.84 4.63 -29.12
C GLY A 35 -15.39 5.05 -27.76
N ARG A 36 -16.72 5.22 -27.65
CA ARG A 36 -17.37 5.55 -26.38
C ARG A 36 -17.24 4.42 -25.36
N PHE A 37 -17.46 3.17 -25.75
CA PHE A 37 -17.31 2.02 -24.86
C PHE A 37 -15.87 1.87 -24.36
N ALA A 38 -14.89 2.08 -25.21
CA ALA A 38 -13.48 2.07 -24.82
C ALA A 38 -13.19 3.18 -23.81
N HIS A 39 -13.69 4.40 -24.05
CA HIS A 39 -13.50 5.54 -23.14
C HIS A 39 -14.14 5.29 -21.78
N THR A 40 -15.42 4.90 -21.74
CA THR A 40 -16.10 4.56 -20.48
C THR A 40 -15.44 3.37 -19.79
N GLY A 41 -14.89 2.42 -20.56
CA GLY A 41 -14.08 1.32 -20.03
C GLY A 41 -12.86 1.79 -19.24
N SER A 42 -12.16 2.81 -19.74
CA SER A 42 -11.02 3.42 -19.04
C SER A 42 -11.45 4.21 -17.80
N GLU A 43 -12.57 4.95 -17.87
CA GLU A 43 -13.13 5.67 -16.72
C GLU A 43 -13.50 4.70 -15.59
N VAL A 44 -14.19 3.60 -15.90
CA VAL A 44 -14.59 2.58 -14.91
C VAL A 44 -13.37 1.84 -14.35
N GLN A 45 -12.31 1.65 -15.14
CA GLN A 45 -11.04 1.10 -14.62
C GLN A 45 -10.40 2.06 -13.62
N ALA A 46 -10.30 3.36 -13.94
CA ALA A 46 -9.75 4.36 -13.02
C ALA A 46 -10.53 4.42 -11.71
N ILE A 47 -11.87 4.29 -11.77
CA ILE A 47 -12.73 4.19 -10.58
C ILE A 47 -12.38 2.93 -9.78
N ALA A 48 -12.25 1.76 -10.42
CA ALA A 48 -11.89 0.53 -9.74
C ALA A 48 -10.53 0.65 -9.04
N ASP A 49 -9.52 1.16 -9.75
CA ASP A 49 -8.16 1.34 -9.26
C ASP A 49 -8.11 2.30 -8.05
N LEU A 50 -8.72 3.48 -8.16
CA LEU A 50 -8.74 4.47 -7.07
C LEU A 50 -9.55 3.95 -5.88
N SER A 51 -10.67 3.28 -6.13
CA SER A 51 -11.53 2.72 -5.08
C SER A 51 -10.84 1.58 -4.35
N ALA A 52 -10.09 0.72 -5.06
CA ALA A 52 -9.29 -0.33 -4.44
C ALA A 52 -8.20 0.27 -3.56
N LEU A 53 -7.46 1.26 -4.06
CA LEU A 53 -6.41 1.94 -3.31
C LEU A 53 -6.98 2.63 -2.05
N SER A 54 -8.08 3.37 -2.19
CA SER A 54 -8.74 4.08 -1.08
C SER A 54 -9.38 3.11 -0.07
N GLY A 55 -9.97 2.01 -0.55
CA GLY A 55 -10.53 0.96 0.29
C GLY A 55 -9.46 0.25 1.11
N ALA A 56 -8.38 -0.22 0.46
CA ALA A 56 -7.22 -0.81 1.15
C ALA A 56 -6.59 0.16 2.14
N ARG A 57 -6.50 1.44 1.79
CA ARG A 57 -6.05 2.47 2.71
C ARG A 57 -7.00 2.69 3.89
N SER A 58 -8.31 2.68 3.70
CA SER A 58 -9.24 2.79 4.82
C SER A 58 -9.05 1.64 5.80
N VAL A 59 -8.92 0.41 5.29
CA VAL A 59 -8.61 -0.78 6.10
C VAL A 59 -7.33 -0.61 6.88
N LEU A 60 -6.31 -0.05 6.22
CA LEU A 60 -5.02 0.21 6.81
C LEU A 60 -5.05 1.25 7.94
N VAL A 61 -5.84 2.31 7.79
CA VAL A 61 -5.92 3.44 8.73
C VAL A 61 -6.88 3.17 9.88
N ARG A 62 -8.03 2.58 9.57
CA ARG A 62 -9.21 2.49 10.45
C ARG A 62 -9.51 1.07 10.90
N GLY A 63 -8.81 0.08 10.35
CA GLY A 63 -9.02 -1.33 10.64
C GLY A 63 -10.02 -2.02 9.69
N PRO A 64 -10.17 -3.36 9.85
CA PRO A 64 -11.06 -4.17 9.03
C PRO A 64 -12.53 -3.72 9.08
N GLY A 65 -13.26 -3.98 8.00
CA GLY A 65 -14.67 -3.60 7.83
C GLY A 65 -14.88 -2.15 7.37
N THR A 66 -13.80 -1.42 7.04
CA THR A 66 -13.88 -0.03 6.61
C THR A 66 -13.62 0.18 5.12
N ALA A 67 -13.26 -0.88 4.37
CA ALA A 67 -12.92 -0.79 2.96
C ALA A 67 -14.02 -0.16 2.11
N GLN A 68 -15.28 -0.57 2.31
CA GLN A 68 -16.42 -0.06 1.53
C GLN A 68 -16.53 1.47 1.67
N SER A 69 -16.47 1.99 2.90
CA SER A 69 -16.58 3.42 3.16
C SER A 69 -15.46 4.25 2.50
N GLY A 70 -14.24 3.71 2.45
CA GLY A 70 -13.10 4.35 1.80
C GLY A 70 -13.21 4.32 0.27
N ALA A 71 -13.65 3.19 -0.27
CA ALA A 71 -13.88 3.01 -1.70
C ALA A 71 -15.00 3.93 -2.21
N ASP A 72 -16.13 4.01 -1.50
CA ASP A 72 -17.26 4.88 -1.87
C ASP A 72 -16.86 6.37 -1.89
N ALA A 73 -16.04 6.80 -0.93
CA ALA A 73 -15.55 8.18 -0.87
C ALA A 73 -14.70 8.55 -2.10
N ALA A 74 -13.87 7.62 -2.57
CA ALA A 74 -13.04 7.81 -3.76
C ALA A 74 -13.86 7.71 -5.05
N ALA A 75 -14.80 6.77 -5.12
CA ALA A 75 -15.66 6.59 -6.28
C ALA A 75 -16.48 7.86 -6.59
N ARG A 76 -17.01 8.53 -5.56
CA ARG A 76 -17.77 9.79 -5.68
C ARG A 76 -16.98 10.97 -6.24
N GLN A 77 -15.66 10.90 -6.26
CA GLN A 77 -14.81 11.95 -6.83
C GLN A 77 -14.57 11.76 -8.34
N ASN A 78 -15.06 10.66 -8.91
CA ASN A 78 -14.83 10.30 -10.30
C ASN A 78 -16.14 10.34 -11.11
N VAL A 79 -15.96 10.34 -12.43
CA VAL A 79 -17.02 10.43 -13.42
C VAL A 79 -16.90 9.24 -14.36
N ALA A 80 -18.03 8.62 -14.71
CA ALA A 80 -18.13 7.61 -15.74
C ALA A 80 -19.34 7.89 -16.62
N ASP A 81 -19.14 7.88 -17.94
CA ASP A 81 -20.13 8.26 -18.95
C ASP A 81 -20.71 9.67 -18.69
N GLY A 82 -19.83 10.61 -18.33
CA GLY A 82 -20.19 12.02 -18.11
C GLY A 82 -21.03 12.30 -16.85
N ARG A 83 -21.20 11.34 -15.95
CA ARG A 83 -21.90 11.50 -14.67
C ARG A 83 -21.04 11.02 -13.51
N THR A 84 -21.15 11.66 -12.36
CA THR A 84 -20.49 11.21 -11.13
C THR A 84 -20.81 9.74 -10.85
N PHE A 85 -19.80 8.97 -10.50
CA PHE A 85 -19.99 7.58 -10.10
C PHE A 85 -20.48 7.53 -8.65
N VAL A 86 -21.63 6.91 -8.43
CA VAL A 86 -22.22 6.70 -7.11
C VAL A 86 -22.63 5.24 -7.05
N ASP A 87 -22.27 4.56 -5.95
CA ASP A 87 -22.78 3.23 -5.64
C ASP A 87 -24.24 3.34 -5.19
N ASP A 88 -25.16 3.33 -6.15
CA ASP A 88 -26.60 3.49 -5.96
C ASP A 88 -27.38 2.20 -6.31
N GLY A 89 -26.65 1.13 -6.66
CA GLY A 89 -27.22 -0.15 -7.09
C GLY A 89 -27.92 -0.11 -8.46
N THR A 90 -28.03 1.07 -9.08
CA THR A 90 -28.86 1.30 -10.27
C THR A 90 -28.00 1.73 -11.45
N GLY A 91 -27.33 2.89 -11.34
CA GLY A 91 -26.42 3.43 -12.34
C GLY A 91 -24.95 3.10 -12.08
N GLY A 92 -24.55 2.94 -10.82
CA GLY A 92 -23.20 2.50 -10.43
C GLY A 92 -23.29 1.44 -9.34
N VAL A 93 -22.47 0.40 -9.47
CA VAL A 93 -22.34 -0.66 -8.46
C VAL A 93 -20.88 -0.81 -8.08
N LEU A 94 -20.57 -0.73 -6.79
CA LEU A 94 -19.22 -0.89 -6.24
C LEU A 94 -19.18 -2.02 -5.23
N GLN A 95 -18.66 -3.18 -5.65
CA GLN A 95 -18.48 -4.32 -4.75
C GLN A 95 -17.07 -4.33 -4.19
N VAL A 96 -16.94 -4.18 -2.87
CA VAL A 96 -15.65 -4.14 -2.17
C VAL A 96 -15.52 -5.37 -1.28
N VAL A 97 -14.40 -6.07 -1.40
CA VAL A 97 -14.13 -7.29 -0.62
C VAL A 97 -12.76 -7.16 0.02
N GLU A 98 -12.71 -7.26 1.36
CA GLU A 98 -11.48 -7.39 2.13
C GLU A 98 -11.00 -8.86 2.12
N GLY A 99 -9.71 -9.07 1.94
CA GLY A 99 -9.14 -10.42 1.90
C GLY A 99 -7.62 -10.40 1.93
N CYS A 100 -7.03 -11.47 1.39
CA CYS A 100 -5.59 -11.67 1.33
C CYS A 100 -5.13 -11.87 -0.11
N TYR A 101 -4.08 -11.16 -0.51
CA TYR A 101 -3.41 -11.30 -1.79
C TYR A 101 -2.14 -12.13 -1.62
N THR A 102 -2.03 -13.19 -2.42
CA THR A 102 -0.83 -14.00 -2.58
C THR A 102 -0.14 -13.56 -3.86
N PRO A 103 1.10 -13.03 -3.82
CA PRO A 103 1.83 -12.68 -5.03
C PRO A 103 2.13 -13.95 -5.84
N PRO A 104 2.36 -13.82 -7.16
CA PRO A 104 2.81 -14.93 -7.98
C PRO A 104 4.14 -15.49 -7.45
N ALA A 105 4.35 -16.80 -7.63
CA ALA A 105 5.61 -17.44 -7.27
C ALA A 105 6.78 -16.81 -8.03
N SER A 106 7.93 -16.63 -7.37
CA SER A 106 9.12 -15.98 -7.94
C SER A 106 9.72 -16.71 -9.15
N ASN A 107 9.29 -17.95 -9.42
CA ASN A 107 9.72 -18.79 -10.53
C ASN A 107 8.59 -19.06 -11.55
N CYS A 108 7.54 -18.24 -11.57
CA CYS A 108 6.46 -18.40 -12.56
C CYS A 108 7.01 -18.19 -13.98
N SER A 109 6.74 -19.15 -14.87
CA SER A 109 7.10 -19.06 -16.30
C SER A 109 5.88 -18.85 -17.21
N THR A 110 4.67 -19.10 -16.70
CA THR A 110 3.39 -18.92 -17.40
C THR A 110 2.32 -18.40 -16.43
N ASN A 111 1.60 -17.35 -16.83
CA ASN A 111 0.53 -16.69 -16.04
C ASN A 111 0.95 -16.26 -14.62
N CYS A 112 1.91 -15.33 -14.55
CA CYS A 112 2.44 -14.71 -13.33
C CYS A 112 1.45 -13.73 -12.67
N GLN A 113 0.22 -14.15 -12.40
CA GLN A 113 -0.78 -13.37 -11.68
C GLN A 113 -0.82 -13.81 -10.22
N GLY A 114 -1.05 -12.85 -9.32
CA GLY A 114 -1.32 -13.19 -7.93
C GLY A 114 -2.74 -13.71 -7.73
N SER A 115 -3.00 -14.28 -6.56
CA SER A 115 -4.32 -14.78 -6.19
C SER A 115 -4.89 -13.98 -5.04
N PHE A 116 -6.17 -13.62 -5.14
CA PHE A 116 -6.91 -12.98 -4.05
C PHE A 116 -7.88 -13.97 -3.40
N ASN A 117 -7.71 -14.18 -2.11
CA ASN A 117 -8.59 -14.98 -1.27
C ASN A 117 -9.43 -14.06 -0.38
N GLY A 118 -10.74 -14.03 -0.59
CA GLY A 118 -11.66 -13.26 0.23
C GLY A 118 -13.12 -13.65 0.03
N PRO A 119 -14.03 -13.32 0.96
CA PRO A 119 -13.78 -12.50 2.15
C PRO A 119 -12.94 -13.23 3.21
N GLN A 120 -11.96 -12.54 3.79
CA GLN A 120 -11.13 -13.10 4.86
C GLN A 120 -10.84 -12.03 5.92
N ALA A 121 -11.03 -12.40 7.19
CA ALA A 121 -10.76 -11.51 8.31
C ALA A 121 -9.23 -11.39 8.55
N PRO A 122 -8.72 -10.20 8.91
CA PRO A 122 -7.31 -10.03 9.28
C PRO A 122 -6.98 -10.72 10.61
N PRO A 123 -5.71 -11.11 10.84
CA PRO A 123 -4.57 -10.99 9.94
C PRO A 123 -4.53 -12.08 8.85
N CYS A 124 -3.83 -11.82 7.75
CA CYS A 124 -3.54 -12.86 6.76
C CYS A 124 -2.59 -13.92 7.35
N PRO A 125 -2.71 -15.20 6.95
CA PRO A 125 -1.84 -16.27 7.41
C PRO A 125 -0.36 -15.93 7.22
N ALA A 126 0.41 -16.07 8.29
CA ALA A 126 1.86 -15.99 8.22
C ALA A 126 2.44 -17.32 7.71
N GLY A 127 3.47 -17.23 6.87
CA GLY A 127 4.18 -18.39 6.32
C GLY A 127 4.20 -18.39 4.79
N PRO A 128 4.97 -19.30 4.16
CA PRO A 128 5.00 -19.44 2.72
C PRO A 128 3.73 -20.14 2.19
N PRO A 129 3.11 -19.65 1.09
CA PRO A 129 3.46 -18.42 0.38
C PRO A 129 3.02 -17.18 1.18
N GLN A 130 3.87 -16.14 1.18
CA GLN A 130 3.61 -14.88 1.87
C GLN A 130 2.28 -14.28 1.38
N GLN A 131 1.43 -13.85 2.30
CA GLN A 131 0.15 -13.22 1.99
C GLN A 131 0.11 -11.81 2.55
N PHE A 132 -0.49 -10.90 1.77
CA PHE A 132 -0.67 -9.50 2.14
C PHE A 132 -2.15 -9.22 2.32
N GLN A 133 -2.50 -8.41 3.31
CA GLN A 133 -3.86 -7.92 3.40
C GLN A 133 -4.20 -7.11 2.16
N ALA A 134 -5.39 -7.29 1.59
CA ALA A 134 -5.75 -6.66 0.33
C ALA A 134 -7.23 -6.33 0.27
N VAL A 135 -7.58 -5.41 -0.63
CA VAL A 135 -8.95 -5.06 -0.97
C VAL A 135 -9.15 -5.23 -2.47
N LYS A 136 -10.13 -6.06 -2.83
CA LYS A 136 -10.60 -6.20 -4.20
C LYS A 136 -11.82 -5.34 -4.41
N VAL A 137 -11.82 -4.55 -5.47
CA VAL A 137 -12.97 -3.75 -5.90
C VAL A 137 -13.42 -4.18 -7.28
N THR A 138 -14.74 -4.38 -7.42
CA THR A 138 -15.42 -4.54 -8.71
C THR A 138 -16.32 -3.34 -8.93
N ALA A 139 -15.96 -2.48 -9.88
CA ALA A 139 -16.77 -1.34 -10.28
C ALA A 139 -17.58 -1.71 -11.52
N THR A 140 -18.88 -1.50 -11.48
CA THR A 140 -19.78 -1.68 -12.63
C THR A 140 -20.52 -0.39 -12.94
N ARG A 141 -20.46 0.03 -14.20
CA ARG A 141 -21.34 1.05 -14.75
C ARG A 141 -22.46 0.38 -15.53
N ASN A 142 -23.69 0.54 -15.05
CA ASN A 142 -24.85 -0.03 -15.71
C ASN A 142 -25.42 0.94 -16.75
N GLY A 143 -26.02 0.39 -17.80
CA GLY A 143 -26.85 1.18 -18.70
C GLY A 143 -26.09 2.13 -19.62
N VAL A 144 -24.86 1.77 -20.03
CA VAL A 144 -24.10 2.57 -21.00
C VAL A 144 -24.79 2.43 -22.36
N ASN A 145 -25.36 3.53 -22.85
CA ASN A 145 -26.20 3.53 -24.05
C ASN A 145 -25.39 3.24 -25.31
N VAL A 146 -25.93 2.36 -26.15
CA VAL A 146 -25.44 2.07 -27.51
C VAL A 146 -26.14 3.04 -28.46
N LEU A 147 -25.41 3.98 -29.10
CA LEU A 147 -26.04 4.98 -29.98
C LEU A 147 -26.54 4.34 -31.30
N THR A 148 -25.89 3.27 -31.76
CA THR A 148 -26.29 2.51 -32.97
C THR A 148 -27.65 1.83 -32.84
N ALA A 149 -28.09 1.47 -31.63
CA ALA A 149 -29.36 0.77 -31.39
C ALA A 149 -30.60 1.60 -31.78
N ALA A 150 -30.48 2.93 -31.84
CA ALA A 150 -31.57 3.83 -32.26
C ALA A 150 -31.59 4.10 -33.78
N LEU A 151 -30.48 3.89 -34.48
CA LEU A 151 -30.30 4.28 -35.89
C LEU A 151 -30.37 3.11 -36.87
N ILE A 152 -30.15 1.88 -36.39
CA ILE A 152 -30.27 0.66 -37.19
C ILE A 152 -31.54 -0.07 -36.72
N PRO A 153 -32.63 -0.13 -37.52
CA PRO A 153 -33.89 -0.76 -37.14
C PRO A 153 -33.83 -2.30 -37.12
N ILE A 154 -32.64 -2.87 -36.88
CA ILE A 154 -32.49 -4.28 -36.61
C ILE A 154 -32.84 -4.43 -35.13
N ASN A 155 -33.90 -5.19 -34.83
CA ASN A 155 -34.35 -5.60 -33.49
C ASN A 155 -33.30 -6.44 -32.73
N VAL A 156 -32.06 -5.98 -32.65
CA VAL A 156 -31.05 -6.49 -31.72
C VAL A 156 -31.17 -5.63 -30.48
N GLY A 157 -32.00 -6.07 -29.53
CA GLY A 157 -32.40 -5.35 -28.30
C GLY A 157 -31.30 -5.02 -27.29
N LEU A 158 -30.11 -4.64 -27.76
CA LEU A 158 -29.00 -4.14 -26.96
C LEU A 158 -29.07 -2.60 -26.92
N THR A 159 -30.00 -2.06 -26.15
CA THR A 159 -30.13 -0.62 -25.94
C THR A 159 -29.09 -0.08 -24.96
N SER A 160 -28.50 -0.96 -24.14
CA SER A 160 -27.45 -0.60 -23.19
C SER A 160 -26.57 -1.80 -22.82
N LEU A 161 -25.35 -1.52 -22.36
CA LEU A 161 -24.40 -2.51 -21.87
C LEU A 161 -23.88 -2.10 -20.48
N ASN A 162 -23.52 -3.11 -19.69
CA ASN A 162 -22.85 -2.90 -18.41
C ASN A 162 -21.34 -3.05 -18.61
N ILE A 163 -20.58 -2.11 -18.08
CA ILE A 163 -19.12 -2.14 -18.10
C ILE A 163 -18.64 -2.47 -16.70
N THR A 164 -18.02 -3.63 -16.52
CA THR A 164 -17.45 -4.06 -15.24
C THR A 164 -15.94 -4.12 -15.33
N LYS A 165 -15.26 -3.53 -14.33
CA LYS A 165 -13.81 -3.57 -14.16
C LYS A 165 -13.46 -3.98 -12.74
N GLN A 166 -12.27 -4.55 -12.59
CA GLN A 166 -11.76 -5.03 -11.31
C GLN A 166 -10.37 -4.48 -11.05
N ALA A 167 -10.10 -4.23 -9.78
CA ALA A 167 -8.80 -3.84 -9.27
C ALA A 167 -8.59 -4.46 -7.90
N ILE A 168 -7.34 -4.80 -7.59
CA ILE A 168 -6.94 -5.33 -6.30
C ILE A 168 -5.85 -4.40 -5.77
N ALA A 169 -6.01 -3.93 -4.54
CA ALA A 169 -4.99 -3.17 -3.85
C ALA A 169 -4.48 -3.98 -2.65
N ALA A 170 -3.21 -4.33 -2.67
CA ALA A 170 -2.55 -4.99 -1.54
C ALA A 170 -1.93 -3.95 -0.62
N ILE A 171 -2.10 -4.15 0.68
CA ILE A 171 -1.37 -3.48 1.76
C ILE A 171 -0.05 -4.24 1.90
N VAL A 172 1.00 -3.67 1.33
CA VAL A 172 2.34 -4.27 1.29
C VAL A 172 3.25 -3.49 2.23
N GLY A 173 3.97 -4.20 3.10
CA GLY A 173 4.96 -3.62 3.99
C GLY A 173 5.92 -4.71 4.46
N VAL A 174 6.97 -4.32 5.18
CA VAL A 174 7.86 -5.31 5.80
C VAL A 174 7.09 -6.10 6.87
N ASN A 175 6.66 -7.31 6.51
CA ASN A 175 6.06 -8.25 7.46
C ASN A 175 7.08 -8.75 8.48
N ALA A 176 8.37 -8.59 8.18
CA ALA A 176 9.43 -8.81 9.11
C ALA A 176 10.67 -7.96 8.75
N VAL A 177 11.41 -7.50 9.76
CA VAL A 177 12.67 -6.76 9.57
C VAL A 177 13.65 -7.13 10.67
N GLY A 178 14.95 -7.03 10.40
CA GLY A 178 15.98 -7.08 11.44
C GLY A 178 16.15 -5.70 12.06
N PRO A 179 15.74 -5.47 13.32
CA PRO A 179 15.88 -4.15 13.95
C PRO A 179 17.35 -3.72 14.02
N GLY A 180 17.61 -2.44 13.72
CA GLY A 180 18.94 -1.85 13.79
C GLY A 180 19.32 -1.34 15.18
N LEU A 181 18.36 -1.29 16.11
CA LEU A 181 18.58 -0.94 17.51
C LEU A 181 17.82 -1.90 18.43
N PRO A 182 18.34 -2.15 19.65
CA PRO A 182 17.68 -2.88 20.73
C PRO A 182 16.56 -2.06 21.40
N ILE A 183 15.94 -1.10 20.71
CA ILE A 183 14.95 -0.19 21.29
C ILE A 183 13.61 -0.41 20.59
N THR A 184 12.54 -0.47 21.37
CA THR A 184 11.16 -0.46 20.90
C THR A 184 10.49 0.86 21.23
N LEU A 185 9.58 1.29 20.36
CA LEU A 185 8.86 2.55 20.51
C LEU A 185 7.38 2.34 20.79
N CYS A 186 6.83 3.25 21.58
CA CYS A 186 5.41 3.31 21.85
C CYS A 186 4.67 4.10 20.76
N PRO A 187 3.49 3.64 20.31
CA PRO A 187 2.62 4.38 19.40
C PRO A 187 2.39 5.84 19.80
N GLU A 188 2.39 6.14 21.10
CA GLU A 188 2.12 7.46 21.65
C GLU A 188 3.25 8.49 21.38
N LEU A 189 4.49 8.03 21.12
CA LEU A 189 5.62 8.90 20.76
C LEU A 189 5.65 9.29 19.29
N LEU A 190 4.90 8.57 18.47
CA LEU A 190 5.10 8.57 17.03
C LEU A 190 4.09 9.49 16.37
N ALA A 191 4.56 10.25 15.38
CA ALA A 191 3.68 10.98 14.51
C ALA A 191 2.91 9.98 13.66
N LYS A 192 1.59 10.13 13.70
CA LYS A 192 0.70 9.47 12.75
C LYS A 192 0.66 10.36 11.51
N LEU A 193 0.87 9.75 10.35
CA LEU A 193 0.50 10.42 9.11
C LEU A 193 -1.00 10.78 9.17
N GLN A 194 -1.40 11.87 8.52
CA GLN A 194 -2.81 12.25 8.40
C GLN A 194 -3.45 11.71 7.11
N PRO A 195 -4.79 11.58 7.04
CA PRO A 195 -5.46 11.14 5.83
C PRO A 195 -5.28 12.19 4.75
N GLY A 196 -4.45 11.89 3.77
CA GLY A 196 -4.03 12.86 2.76
C GLY A 196 -2.50 13.08 2.65
N GLN A 197 -1.69 12.77 3.67
CA GLN A 197 -0.23 12.99 3.67
C GLN A 197 0.70 11.82 3.33
N THR A 198 1.50 12.00 2.28
CA THR A 198 2.38 10.95 1.76
C THR A 198 3.72 10.98 2.47
N CYS A 199 4.30 9.83 2.80
CA CYS A 199 5.67 9.76 3.29
C CYS A 199 6.62 10.10 2.13
N VAL A 200 7.26 11.26 2.19
CA VAL A 200 8.31 11.66 1.25
C VAL A 200 9.64 11.22 1.83
N GLN A 201 10.54 10.64 1.03
CA GLN A 201 11.87 10.20 1.50
C GLN A 201 12.54 11.29 2.34
N ASP A 202 13.06 10.89 3.50
CA ASP A 202 13.77 11.71 4.49
C ASP A 202 12.91 12.81 5.13
N ALA A 203 11.60 12.82 4.90
CA ALA A 203 10.71 13.76 5.59
C ALA A 203 10.70 13.50 7.09
N VAL A 204 11.07 14.51 7.86
CA VAL A 204 11.00 14.50 9.32
C VAL A 204 9.54 14.62 9.75
N LEU A 205 9.04 13.59 10.43
CA LEU A 205 7.64 13.52 10.89
C LEU A 205 7.49 14.07 12.31
N GLN A 206 8.40 13.70 13.21
CA GLN A 206 8.36 14.13 14.61
C GLN A 206 9.73 13.97 15.27
N GLN A 207 10.03 14.85 16.22
CA GLN A 207 11.17 14.69 17.12
C GLN A 207 10.79 13.78 18.30
N ILE A 208 11.70 12.87 18.61
CA ILE A 208 11.55 11.82 19.61
C ILE A 208 12.73 11.91 20.58
N ALA A 209 12.41 11.85 21.88
CA ALA A 209 13.40 11.73 22.93
C ALA A 209 13.23 10.36 23.61
N LEU A 210 14.30 9.58 23.61
CA LEU A 210 14.42 8.25 24.22
C LEU A 210 15.32 8.35 25.43
N VAL A 211 14.84 9.10 26.42
CA VAL A 211 15.48 9.30 27.71
C VAL A 211 14.56 8.77 28.81
N PRO A 212 15.08 8.36 29.98
CA PRO A 212 14.27 7.90 31.09
C PRO A 212 13.27 8.97 31.53
N THR A 213 12.04 8.88 31.02
CA THR A 213 10.88 9.61 31.54
C THR A 213 10.09 8.66 32.43
N GLY A 214 9.45 9.17 33.48
CA GLY A 214 8.56 8.35 34.31
C GLY A 214 7.40 7.69 33.55
N SER A 215 7.19 8.06 32.28
CA SER A 215 6.11 7.54 31.42
C SER A 215 6.48 6.29 30.60
N GLN A 216 7.74 5.81 30.62
CA GLN A 216 8.19 4.59 29.93
C GLN A 216 7.80 4.52 28.45
N ASN A 217 8.02 5.61 27.72
CA ASN A 217 7.60 5.74 26.32
C ASN A 217 8.48 4.96 25.31
N SER A 218 9.44 4.18 25.78
CA SER A 218 10.27 3.29 24.98
C SER A 218 10.86 2.22 25.87
N CYS A 219 11.07 1.01 25.33
CA CYS A 219 11.68 -0.09 26.07
C CYS A 219 12.89 -0.64 25.33
N TYR A 220 13.76 -1.38 26.03
CA TYR A 220 14.77 -2.17 25.35
C TYR A 220 14.15 -3.51 24.91
N SER A 221 14.33 -3.88 23.65
CA SER A 221 14.02 -5.22 23.19
C SER A 221 15.09 -6.18 23.73
N SER A 222 14.68 -7.35 24.18
CA SER A 222 15.59 -8.40 24.65
C SER A 222 16.06 -9.33 23.51
N LEU A 223 15.99 -8.84 22.27
CA LEU A 223 16.42 -9.53 21.05
C LEU A 223 17.93 -9.81 21.12
N THR A 224 18.33 -11.03 20.76
CA THR A 224 19.73 -11.47 20.71
C THR A 224 20.00 -12.28 19.43
N THR A 225 21.26 -12.67 19.18
CA THR A 225 21.74 -13.29 17.93
C THR A 225 21.23 -14.71 17.66
N SER A 226 20.20 -15.19 18.36
CA SER A 226 19.57 -16.47 18.06
C SER A 226 18.04 -16.34 18.08
N SER A 227 17.40 -16.73 16.96
CA SER A 227 15.94 -16.97 16.85
C SER A 227 15.38 -17.93 17.91
N ALA A 228 16.23 -18.54 18.73
CA ALA A 228 15.85 -19.51 19.76
C ALA A 228 15.48 -18.88 21.11
N ASN A 229 15.77 -17.59 21.35
CA ASN A 229 15.55 -16.99 22.67
C ASN A 229 14.86 -15.62 22.60
N ASN A 230 13.58 -15.61 22.25
CA ASN A 230 12.65 -14.49 22.49
C ASN A 230 12.34 -14.28 24.00
N GLY A 231 13.35 -14.43 24.87
CA GLY A 231 13.17 -14.41 26.33
C GLY A 231 14.45 -14.29 27.17
N GLY A 232 15.60 -13.94 26.58
CA GLY A 232 16.84 -13.70 27.36
C GLY A 232 16.92 -12.28 27.90
N THR A 233 17.42 -12.08 29.13
CA THR A 233 17.73 -10.75 29.67
C THR A 233 18.88 -10.13 28.88
N GLY A 234 18.60 -9.14 28.03
CA GLY A 234 19.61 -8.49 27.21
C GLY A 234 20.64 -7.76 28.08
N GLY A 235 21.93 -8.07 27.89
CA GLY A 235 23.06 -7.34 28.47
C GLY A 235 23.83 -6.55 27.41
N SER A 236 24.86 -5.81 27.83
CA SER A 236 25.70 -4.95 26.98
C SER A 236 26.23 -5.61 25.71
N THR A 237 26.62 -6.89 25.78
CA THR A 237 27.07 -7.67 24.63
C THR A 237 25.93 -7.99 23.68
N GLY A 238 24.76 -8.39 24.20
CA GLY A 238 23.55 -8.71 23.44
C GLY A 238 23.06 -7.55 22.58
N PHE A 239 23.04 -6.34 23.14
CA PHE A 239 22.55 -5.14 22.45
C PHE A 239 23.45 -4.65 21.32
N ARG A 240 24.77 -4.79 21.48
CA ARG A 240 25.74 -4.37 20.46
C ARG A 240 25.63 -5.21 19.18
N TYR A 241 25.20 -6.47 19.29
CA TYR A 241 25.01 -7.33 18.12
C TYR A 241 23.88 -6.89 17.20
N LEU A 242 22.89 -6.15 17.70
CA LEU A 242 21.78 -5.64 16.87
C LEU A 242 22.17 -4.43 16.02
N LEU A 243 23.28 -3.76 16.36
CA LEU A 243 23.77 -2.65 15.54
C LEU A 243 24.15 -3.16 14.14
N PRO A 244 24.15 -2.29 13.13
CA PRO A 244 24.71 -2.62 11.83
C PRO A 244 26.18 -3.09 11.92
N PRO A 245 26.65 -3.95 11.00
CA PRO A 245 28.05 -4.41 10.95
C PRO A 245 29.05 -3.24 10.96
N GLU A 246 28.71 -2.15 10.28
CA GLU A 246 29.47 -0.90 10.21
C GLU A 246 29.68 -0.25 11.59
N CYS A 247 28.84 -0.63 12.55
CA CYS A 247 28.80 -0.11 13.91
C CYS A 247 29.27 -1.13 14.95
N GLY A 248 29.91 -2.22 14.51
CA GLY A 248 30.45 -3.27 15.36
C GLY A 248 29.42 -4.32 15.80
N GLY A 249 28.26 -4.38 15.14
CA GLY A 249 27.32 -5.48 15.27
C GLY A 249 27.57 -6.61 14.27
N VAL A 250 26.57 -7.45 14.01
CA VAL A 250 26.67 -8.62 13.11
C VAL A 250 25.74 -8.52 11.91
N ALA A 251 26.09 -9.22 10.82
CA ALA A 251 25.27 -9.25 9.60
C ALA A 251 23.97 -10.05 9.80
N ASP A 252 24.05 -11.18 10.53
CA ASP A 252 22.90 -12.02 10.85
C ASP A 252 22.19 -11.50 12.11
N ARG A 253 21.28 -10.55 11.91
CA ARG A 253 20.41 -10.00 12.96
C ARG A 253 19.12 -10.81 13.08
N PRO A 254 18.52 -10.90 14.29
CA PRO A 254 17.22 -11.53 14.46
C PRO A 254 16.17 -10.76 13.65
N VAL A 255 15.38 -11.50 12.88
CA VAL A 255 14.27 -10.96 12.09
C VAL A 255 13.01 -11.04 12.93
N VAL A 256 12.35 -9.89 13.12
CA VAL A 256 11.13 -9.75 13.92
C VAL A 256 9.96 -9.56 12.98
N SER A 257 8.88 -10.31 13.19
CA SER A 257 7.67 -10.23 12.35
C SER A 257 6.57 -9.40 12.98
N LEU A 258 5.69 -8.84 12.14
CA LEU A 258 4.45 -8.21 12.60
C LEU A 258 3.56 -9.21 13.35
N GLY A 259 2.97 -8.76 14.45
CA GLY A 259 2.14 -9.59 15.31
C GLY A 259 2.92 -10.58 16.19
N GLU A 260 4.24 -10.72 15.99
CA GLU A 260 5.12 -11.50 16.85
C GLU A 260 5.23 -10.83 18.23
N ASN A 261 5.30 -11.65 19.28
CA ASN A 261 5.60 -11.16 20.62
C ASN A 261 7.12 -11.17 20.83
N ILE A 262 7.68 -9.98 21.06
CA ILE A 262 9.08 -9.81 21.45
C ILE A 262 9.15 -9.47 22.93
N SER A 263 10.16 -9.99 23.62
CA SER A 263 10.38 -9.66 25.03
C SER A 263 10.98 -8.25 25.15
N VAL A 264 10.41 -7.42 26.03
CA VAL A 264 10.87 -6.08 26.34
C VAL A 264 11.29 -5.96 27.80
N GLN A 265 12.24 -5.07 28.07
CA GLN A 265 12.82 -4.86 29.39
C GLN A 265 13.15 -3.38 29.63
N SER A 266 13.04 -2.96 30.88
CA SER A 266 13.47 -1.64 31.35
C SER A 266 14.99 -1.62 31.44
N GLY A 267 15.61 -0.53 30.99
CA GLY A 267 17.04 -0.36 31.18
C GLY A 267 17.58 0.82 30.41
N ALA A 268 18.87 1.07 30.62
CA ALA A 268 19.70 1.91 29.78
C ALA A 268 21.11 1.30 29.80
N ASP A 269 21.69 1.07 28.63
CA ASP A 269 23.03 0.49 28.54
C ASP A 269 24.02 1.53 28.01
N ALA A 270 24.93 1.98 28.89
CA ALA A 270 25.90 3.01 28.56
C ALA A 270 26.89 2.58 27.48
N SER A 271 27.21 1.28 27.38
CA SER A 271 28.16 0.76 26.41
C SER A 271 27.55 0.66 25.01
N PHE A 272 26.26 0.30 24.93
CA PHE A 272 25.47 0.36 23.72
C PHE A 272 25.31 1.81 23.27
N LEU A 273 24.93 2.74 24.16
CA LEU A 273 24.80 4.15 23.81
C LEU A 273 26.13 4.73 23.31
N GLN A 274 27.26 4.32 23.89
CA GLN A 274 28.57 4.73 23.38
C GLN A 274 28.87 4.13 22.00
N SER A 275 28.46 2.88 21.76
CA SER A 275 28.62 2.23 20.44
C SER A 275 27.74 2.90 19.38
N LEU A 276 26.49 3.23 19.72
CA LEU A 276 25.58 3.98 18.87
C LEU A 276 26.10 5.39 18.59
N LYS A 277 26.66 6.08 19.59
CA LYS A 277 27.32 7.37 19.38
C LYS A 277 28.46 7.29 18.36
N ASN A 278 29.29 6.25 18.46
CA ASN A 278 30.38 6.03 17.52
C ASN A 278 29.84 5.66 16.11
N CYS A 279 28.76 4.89 16.04
CA CYS A 279 28.06 4.52 14.80
C CYS A 279 27.59 5.75 14.02
N VAL A 280 26.92 6.68 14.72
CA VAL A 280 26.49 7.96 14.14
C VAL A 280 27.68 8.82 13.73
N ALA A 281 28.77 8.80 14.50
CA ALA A 281 30.00 9.53 14.14
C ALA A 281 30.70 8.94 12.89
N SER A 282 30.45 7.67 12.58
CA SER A 282 30.94 6.99 11.37
C SER A 282 30.04 7.17 10.15
N GLY A 283 28.95 7.95 10.26
CA GLY A 283 28.07 8.26 9.13
C GLY A 283 26.84 7.35 9.00
N VAL A 284 26.53 6.52 10.00
CA VAL A 284 25.31 5.70 10.02
C VAL A 284 24.24 6.39 10.87
N HIS A 285 23.22 6.92 10.21
CA HIS A 285 22.22 7.79 10.85
C HIS A 285 20.83 7.18 10.97
N ASP A 286 20.50 6.21 10.12
CA ASP A 286 19.15 5.66 10.01
C ASP A 286 19.05 4.27 10.61
N PHE A 287 18.06 4.08 11.48
CA PHE A 287 17.88 2.85 12.22
C PHE A 287 16.42 2.43 12.30
N VAL A 288 16.15 1.19 11.92
CA VAL A 288 14.80 0.63 11.94
C VAL A 288 14.52 0.01 13.31
N VAL A 289 13.40 0.39 13.91
CA VAL A 289 12.98 -0.09 15.23
C VAL A 289 11.52 -0.55 15.23
N PRO A 290 11.19 -1.60 16.00
CA PRO A 290 9.82 -2.04 16.15
C PRO A 290 8.99 -1.07 17.00
N VAL A 291 7.74 -0.91 16.59
CA VAL A 291 6.68 -0.28 17.37
C VAL A 291 5.92 -1.38 18.09
N VAL A 292 5.81 -1.29 19.40
CA VAL A 292 5.12 -2.28 20.24
C VAL A 292 4.05 -1.61 21.07
N GLN A 293 3.01 -2.35 21.46
CA GLN A 293 2.06 -1.81 22.43
C GLN A 293 2.76 -1.62 23.77
N CYS A 294 2.87 -0.36 24.21
CA CYS A 294 3.59 -0.06 25.43
C CYS A 294 2.77 -0.31 26.69
N GLY A 295 3.48 -0.78 27.70
CA GLY A 295 3.01 -0.98 29.06
C GLY A 295 4.20 -0.81 30.00
N ASN A 296 4.25 -1.59 31.07
CA ASN A 296 5.49 -1.68 31.85
C ASN A 296 6.54 -2.37 30.98
N CYS A 297 7.74 -1.80 30.84
CA CYS A 297 8.85 -2.38 30.06
C CYS A 297 9.34 -3.72 30.66
N THR A 298 8.49 -4.73 30.64
CA THR A 298 8.69 -6.02 31.30
C THR A 298 7.78 -7.06 30.65
N GLY A 299 8.38 -8.08 30.04
CA GLY A 299 7.66 -9.23 29.49
C GLY A 299 7.38 -9.11 27.98
N PRO A 300 6.47 -9.93 27.43
CA PRO A 300 6.20 -9.94 26.00
C PRO A 300 5.41 -8.71 25.56
N ALA A 301 5.81 -8.12 24.46
CA ALA A 301 5.10 -7.04 23.77
C ALA A 301 4.89 -7.40 22.30
N GLN A 302 3.67 -7.19 21.81
CA GLN A 302 3.33 -7.48 20.42
C GLN A 302 3.86 -6.40 19.49
N VAL A 303 4.50 -6.81 18.40
CA VAL A 303 4.99 -5.93 17.34
C VAL A 303 3.82 -5.47 16.48
N LEU A 304 3.56 -4.17 16.51
CA LEU A 304 2.47 -3.53 15.79
C LEU A 304 2.93 -3.02 14.42
N ASP A 305 4.13 -2.44 14.37
CA ASP A 305 4.68 -1.81 13.17
C ASP A 305 6.21 -1.65 13.26
N PHE A 306 6.81 -1.03 12.25
CA PHE A 306 8.23 -0.63 12.26
C PHE A 306 8.39 0.84 11.86
N VAL A 307 9.41 1.51 12.38
CA VAL A 307 9.75 2.89 11.99
C VAL A 307 11.24 3.09 11.82
N THR A 308 11.60 4.09 11.02
CA THR A 308 12.98 4.57 10.93
C THR A 308 13.19 5.78 11.83
N LEU A 309 14.16 5.63 12.73
CA LEU A 309 14.73 6.72 13.52
C LEU A 309 15.99 7.22 12.83
N HIS A 310 16.03 8.52 12.60
CA HIS A 310 17.21 9.23 12.14
C HIS A 310 17.87 9.95 13.32
N ILE A 311 19.17 9.71 13.51
CA ILE A 311 20.01 10.38 14.49
C ILE A 311 21.06 11.18 13.73
N ALA A 312 20.83 12.49 13.61
CA ALA A 312 21.62 13.37 12.75
C ALA A 312 23.05 13.61 13.29
N ASP A 313 23.20 13.70 14.61
CA ASP A 313 24.46 14.12 15.23
C ASP A 313 24.85 13.22 16.42
N PRO A 314 26.13 12.81 16.58
CA PRO A 314 26.56 11.99 17.71
C PRO A 314 26.29 12.61 19.09
N SER A 315 26.17 13.93 19.19
CA SER A 315 25.82 14.64 20.42
C SER A 315 24.39 14.35 20.89
N GLN A 316 23.52 13.89 19.99
CA GLN A 316 22.17 13.42 20.32
C GLN A 316 22.20 12.13 21.16
N VAL A 317 23.30 11.38 21.14
CA VAL A 317 23.45 10.16 21.94
C VAL A 317 24.30 10.45 23.17
N VAL A 318 23.68 10.40 24.35
CA VAL A 318 24.33 10.67 25.64
C VAL A 318 24.57 9.35 26.37
N ALA A 319 25.82 8.88 26.36
CA ALA A 319 26.23 7.60 26.96
C ALA A 319 26.76 7.72 28.41
N SER A 320 27.17 8.92 28.83
CA SER A 320 27.81 9.20 30.13
C SER A 320 27.14 10.35 30.87
N GLY A 321 27.47 10.53 32.16
CA GLY A 321 26.85 11.53 33.03
C GLY A 321 25.70 10.99 33.88
N ALA A 322 24.85 11.90 34.37
CA ALA A 322 23.71 11.56 35.24
C ALA A 322 22.73 10.61 34.54
N ALA A 323 22.23 9.60 35.25
CA ALA A 323 21.35 8.57 34.68
C ALA A 323 20.09 9.14 34.01
N ALA A 324 19.54 10.22 34.55
CA ALA A 324 18.36 10.92 34.00
C ALA A 324 18.60 11.53 32.61
N ASN A 325 19.87 11.76 32.22
CA ASN A 325 20.23 12.38 30.96
C ASN A 325 20.78 11.40 29.92
N LYS A 326 20.97 10.12 30.29
CA LYS A 326 21.47 9.10 29.36
C LYS A 326 20.36 8.66 28.41
N GLY A 327 20.68 8.54 27.13
CA GLY A 327 19.71 8.14 26.11
C GLY A 327 19.93 8.84 24.78
N ILE A 328 18.89 8.86 23.95
CA ILE A 328 18.90 9.52 22.64
C ILE A 328 18.00 10.75 22.72
N HIS A 329 18.57 11.92 22.43
CA HIS A 329 17.91 13.22 22.49
C HIS A 329 17.64 13.72 21.07
N ASN A 330 16.42 14.19 20.81
CA ASN A 330 16.06 14.83 19.53
C ASN A 330 16.31 13.95 18.29
N ALA A 331 16.20 12.62 18.41
CA ALA A 331 16.10 11.76 17.23
C ALA A 331 14.85 12.16 16.44
N THR A 332 14.85 11.92 15.14
CA THR A 332 13.70 12.23 14.28
C THR A 332 13.12 10.95 13.73
N GLN A 333 11.80 10.78 13.86
CA GLN A 333 11.09 9.84 13.02
C GLN A 333 11.15 10.37 11.59
N VAL A 334 11.71 9.57 10.68
CA VAL A 334 11.79 9.92 9.27
C VAL A 334 10.99 8.94 8.43
N CYS A 335 10.54 9.43 7.29
CA CYS A 335 10.08 8.61 6.20
C CYS A 335 11.28 8.00 5.48
N ASP A 336 11.53 6.71 5.67
CA ASP A 336 12.56 6.01 4.92
C ASP A 336 11.93 5.00 3.96
N ASN A 337 12.05 5.28 2.66
CA ASN A 337 11.60 4.40 1.58
C ASN A 337 12.73 3.44 1.11
N THR A 338 13.90 3.43 1.77
CA THR A 338 15.02 2.52 1.47
C THR A 338 14.95 1.19 2.21
N LEU A 339 14.23 1.14 3.35
CA LEU A 339 13.46 -0.06 3.70
C LEU A 339 12.65 -0.44 2.47
N PRO A 340 12.73 -1.66 1.92
CA PRO A 340 12.13 -1.98 0.63
C PRO A 340 10.67 -1.50 0.55
N ALA A 341 10.49 -0.33 -0.07
CA ALA A 341 9.21 0.23 -0.40
C ALA A 341 8.80 -0.42 -1.70
N SER A 342 7.72 -1.19 -1.68
CA SER A 342 7.00 -1.47 -2.92
C SER A 342 6.15 -0.24 -3.23
N SER A 343 6.59 0.54 -4.21
CA SER A 343 5.96 1.75 -4.75
C SER A 343 4.42 1.76 -4.69
N GLY A 344 3.83 2.68 -3.93
CA GLY A 344 2.40 3.01 -3.95
C GLY A 344 2.00 4.05 -2.90
N SER A 345 1.23 5.08 -3.29
CA SER A 345 0.99 6.29 -2.50
C SER A 345 0.25 6.06 -1.18
N ILE A 346 0.84 6.62 -0.13
CA ILE A 346 0.50 6.62 1.30
C ILE A 346 -0.76 7.46 1.57
N ASN A 347 -1.47 7.31 2.72
CA ASN A 347 -1.78 8.33 3.76
C ASN A 347 -2.61 7.81 4.98
N SER A 348 -2.29 8.37 6.16
CA SER A 348 -2.76 8.22 7.55
C SER A 348 -2.59 6.97 8.38
N GLY A 349 -2.14 7.16 9.62
CA GLY A 349 -2.34 6.20 10.71
C GLY A 349 -1.36 5.03 10.74
N LEU A 350 -0.36 5.03 9.86
CA LEU A 350 0.75 4.10 9.89
C LEU A 350 2.06 4.81 10.19
N TYR A 351 2.96 4.08 10.82
CA TYR A 351 4.30 4.54 11.03
C TYR A 351 5.17 4.02 9.89
N ALA A 352 5.50 4.90 8.95
CA ALA A 352 6.50 4.81 7.87
C ALA A 352 6.99 3.44 7.31
N SER A 353 6.21 2.35 7.30
CA SER A 353 6.70 1.04 6.80
C SER A 353 5.75 0.25 5.88
N ARG A 354 4.52 0.74 5.65
CA ARG A 354 3.52 0.05 4.83
C ARG A 354 2.92 0.95 3.74
N GLN A 355 2.82 0.41 2.55
CA GLN A 355 2.25 1.04 1.35
C GLN A 355 1.02 0.26 0.86
N VAL A 356 0.18 0.94 0.09
CA VAL A 356 -0.92 0.30 -0.65
C VAL A 356 -0.56 0.35 -2.11
N THR A 357 -0.55 -0.79 -2.79
CA THR A 357 -0.25 -0.84 -4.22
C THR A 357 -1.29 -1.64 -4.98
N LEU A 358 -1.52 -1.25 -6.24
CA LEU A 358 -2.37 -2.00 -7.15
C LEU A 358 -1.61 -3.23 -7.61
N VAL A 359 -2.28 -4.38 -7.56
CA VAL A 359 -1.73 -5.66 -7.94
C VAL A 359 -2.60 -6.30 -9.02
N GLN A 360 -1.94 -6.97 -9.96
CA GLN A 360 -2.55 -7.72 -11.05
C GLN A 360 -2.57 -9.23 -10.76
#